data_AF-R7LNC6-F1
#
_entry.id   AF-R7LNC6-F1
#
_cell.length_a   1.000
_cell.length_b   1.000
_cell.length_c   1.000
_cell.angle_alpha   90.00
_cell.angle_beta   90.00
_cell.angle_gamma   90.00
#
_symmetry.space_group_name_H-M   'P 1'
#
loop_
_entity.id
_entity.type
_entity.pdbx_description
1 polymer ?
#
loop_
_entity_poly.entity_id
_entity_poly.type
_entity_poly.pdbx_seq_one_letter_code
_entity_poly.pdbx_strand_id
1 'polypeptide(L)'
;MKYLKYSLPLLFILAVELLVRFSHNSICLWKIFTGHECWGCGITRAFDALFHLQFQKAFELNHFIILVAPLMLYLWFKLILLDDTKS
;
A
#
# COMPACT_ATOMS: atom_id res chain seq x y z
N MET A 1 -0.15 24.93 -2.35
CA MET A 1 -0.20 23.62 -1.66
C MET A 1 -1.56 22.92 -1.71
N LYS A 2 -2.68 23.60 -2.05
CA LYS A 2 -4.04 23.01 -2.11
C LYS A 2 -4.18 21.77 -3.02
N TYR A 3 -3.41 21.70 -4.11
CA TYR A 3 -3.51 20.60 -5.09
C TYR A 3 -2.63 19.38 -4.80
N LEU A 4 -1.75 19.44 -3.80
CA LEU A 4 -0.77 18.39 -3.51
C LEU A 4 -1.44 17.06 -3.10
N LYS A 5 -2.62 17.14 -2.47
CA LYS A 5 -3.37 15.95 -2.04
C LYS A 5 -3.92 15.11 -3.19
N TYR A 6 -4.20 15.71 -4.35
CA TYR A 6 -4.68 14.95 -5.53
C TYR A 6 -3.58 14.12 -6.19
N SER A 7 -2.31 14.53 -6.07
CA SER A 7 -1.19 13.75 -6.61
C SER A 7 -0.76 12.61 -5.68
N LEU A 8 -1.23 12.58 -4.43
CA LEU A 8 -0.80 11.61 -3.42
C LEU A 8 -1.10 10.14 -3.81
N PRO A 9 -2.29 9.77 -4.31
CA PRO A 9 -2.56 8.40 -4.75
C PRO A 9 -1.65 7.96 -5.90
N LEU A 10 -1.42 8.85 -6.86
CA LEU A 10 -0.55 8.58 -8.01
C LEU A 10 0.90 8.37 -7.56
N LEU A 11 1.40 9.24 -6.67
CA LEU A 11 2.73 9.11 -6.10
C LEU A 11 2.87 7.82 -5.28
N PHE A 12 1.82 7.39 -4.58
CA PHE A 12 1.83 6.12 -3.85
C PHE A 12 1.94 4.92 -4.79
N ILE A 13 1.15 4.88 -5.87
CA ILE A 13 1.23 3.80 -6.87
C ILE A 13 2.64 3.75 -7.47
N LEU A 14 3.16 4.89 -7.91
CA LEU A 14 4.51 4.99 -8.47
C LEU A 14 5.58 4.54 -7.46
N ALA A 15 5.46 4.95 -6.20
CA ALA A 15 6.38 4.54 -5.15
C ALA A 15 6.35 3.03 -4.92
N VAL A 16 5.17 2.42 -4.88
CA VAL A 16 5.00 0.97 -4.73
C VAL A 16 5.66 0.22 -5.90
N GLU A 17 5.38 0.62 -7.14
CA GLU A 17 5.97 0.01 -8.34
C GLU A 17 7.50 0.10 -8.31
N LEU A 18 8.05 1.29 -8.01
CA LEU A 18 9.49 1.50 -7.92
C LEU A 18 10.11 0.65 -6.81
N LEU A 19 9.49 0.61 -5.63
CA LEU A 19 9.99 -0.18 -4.50
C LEU A 19 10.05 -1.66 -4.83
N VAL A 20 9.02 -2.23 -5.46
CA VAL A 20 9.00 -3.65 -5.86
C VAL A 20 9.99 -3.92 -6.99
N ARG A 21 10.15 -2.99 -7.94
CA ARG A 21 11.11 -3.13 -9.04
C ARG A 21 12.56 -3.16 -8.55
N PHE A 22 12.92 -2.32 -7.59
CA PHE A 22 14.27 -2.28 -7.02
C PHE A 22 14.50 -3.29 -5.89
N SER A 23 13.43 -3.79 -5.25
CA SER A 23 13.51 -4.73 -4.13
C SER A 23 12.58 -5.92 -4.35
N HIS A 24 13.11 -6.97 -4.99
CA HIS A 24 12.35 -8.20 -5.25
C HIS A 24 11.98 -8.95 -3.95
N ASN A 25 12.80 -8.79 -2.90
CA ASN A 25 12.62 -9.44 -1.60
C ASN A 25 12.08 -8.47 -0.56
N SER A 26 11.12 -8.92 0.25
CA SER A 26 10.65 -8.11 1.38
C SER A 26 11.78 -7.95 2.42
N ILE A 27 12.28 -6.73 2.61
CA ILE A 27 13.23 -6.39 3.69
C ILE A 27 12.43 -6.18 4.99
N CYS A 28 11.81 -7.26 5.48
CA CYS A 28 11.08 -7.26 6.74
C CYS A 28 12.07 -7.60 7.86
N LEU A 29 12.56 -6.61 8.62
CA LEU A 29 13.53 -6.83 9.70
C LEU A 29 13.04 -7.88 10.71
N TRP A 30 11.75 -7.86 11.02
CA TRP A 30 11.13 -8.87 11.88
C TRP A 30 11.33 -10.29 11.36
N LYS A 31 11.07 -10.53 10.07
CA LYS A 31 11.26 -11.85 9.45
C LYS A 31 12.73 -12.25 9.41
N ILE A 32 13.63 -11.29 9.21
CA ILE A 32 15.09 -11.54 9.22
C ILE A 32 15.54 -12.00 10.62
N PHE A 33 15.09 -11.34 11.68
CA PHE A 33 15.51 -11.66 13.04
C PHE A 33 14.79 -12.86 13.65
N THR A 34 13.50 -13.04 13.35
CA THR A 34 12.65 -14.04 14.01
C THR A 34 12.31 -15.25 13.13
N GLY A 35 12.49 -15.14 11.81
CA GLY A 35 12.03 -16.15 10.85
C GLY A 35 10.52 -16.14 10.59
N HIS A 36 9.74 -15.39 11.36
CA HIS A 36 8.27 -15.36 11.28
C HIS A 36 7.76 -14.16 10.48
N GLU A 37 6.60 -14.30 9.83
CA GLU A 37 5.95 -13.17 9.17
C GLU A 37 5.22 -12.31 10.20
N CYS A 38 5.53 -11.00 10.23
CA CYS A 38 4.70 -10.03 10.95
C CYS A 38 3.51 -9.60 10.08
N TRP A 39 2.56 -8.89 10.67
CA TRP A 39 1.34 -8.45 9.98
C TRP A 39 1.59 -7.53 8.78
N GLY A 40 2.75 -6.88 8.72
CA GLY A 40 3.16 -6.02 7.60
C GLY A 40 4.10 -6.68 6.58
N CYS A 41 4.61 -7.89 6.82
CA CYS A 41 5.53 -8.50 5.88
C CYS A 41 4.80 -8.72 4.53
N GLY A 42 5.44 -8.31 3.43
CA GLY A 42 4.88 -8.46 2.09
C GLY A 42 3.83 -7.40 1.68
N ILE A 43 3.45 -6.46 2.55
CA ILE A 43 2.34 -5.53 2.27
C ILE A 43 2.55 -4.67 1.01
N THR A 44 3.78 -4.19 0.75
CA THR A 44 4.09 -3.41 -0.46
C THR A 44 3.88 -4.23 -1.73
N ARG A 45 4.28 -5.51 -1.72
CA ARG A 45 4.06 -6.41 -2.86
C ARG A 45 2.59 -6.81 -3.01
N ALA A 46 1.85 -6.90 -1.90
CA ALA A 46 0.42 -7.12 -1.93
C ALA A 46 -0.29 -5.93 -2.61
N PHE A 47 0.11 -4.68 -2.30
CA PHE A 47 -0.37 -3.50 -3.02
C PHE A 47 0.01 -3.50 -4.51
N ASP A 48 1.26 -3.85 -4.85
CA ASP A 48 1.69 -3.99 -6.24
C ASP A 48 0.83 -5.02 -7.00
N ALA A 49 0.61 -6.20 -6.42
CA ALA A 49 -0.27 -7.22 -6.98
C ALA A 49 -1.72 -6.72 -7.12
N LEU A 50 -2.24 -5.96 -6.16
CA LEU A 50 -3.57 -5.33 -6.26
C LEU A 50 -3.64 -4.33 -7.42
N PHE A 51 -2.62 -3.50 -7.61
CA PHE A 51 -2.59 -2.52 -8.71
C PHE A 51 -2.56 -3.20 -10.09
N HIS A 52 -2.01 -4.41 -10.17
CA HIS A 52 -2.04 -5.26 -11.35
C HIS A 52 -3.25 -6.20 -11.41
N LEU A 53 -4.27 -5.99 -10.55
CA LEU A 53 -5.50 -6.78 -10.47
C LEU A 53 -5.29 -8.28 -10.15
N GLN A 54 -4.17 -8.62 -9.52
CA GLN A 54 -3.81 -9.98 -9.10
C GLN A 54 -4.29 -10.24 -7.66
N PHE A 55 -5.60 -10.29 -7.44
CA PHE A 55 -6.20 -10.36 -6.10
C PHE A 55 -5.77 -11.57 -5.26
N GLN A 56 -5.75 -12.76 -5.86
CA GLN A 56 -5.33 -13.98 -5.16
C GLN A 56 -3.89 -13.87 -4.65
N LYS A 57 -2.98 -13.43 -5.53
CA LYS A 57 -1.58 -13.21 -5.20
C LYS A 57 -1.41 -12.12 -4.13
N ALA A 58 -2.19 -11.05 -4.20
CA ALA A 58 -2.16 -10.00 -3.18
C ALA A 58 -2.53 -10.55 -1.78
N PHE A 59 -3.55 -11.40 -1.71
CA PHE A 59 -3.96 -12.05 -0.47
C PHE A 59 -2.88 -13.00 0.06
N GLU A 60 -2.29 -13.83 -0.80
CA GLU A 60 -1.18 -14.74 -0.44
C GLU A 60 0.07 -13.99 0.04
N LEU A 61 0.34 -12.81 -0.52
CA LEU A 61 1.48 -11.98 -0.11
C LEU A 61 1.27 -11.31 1.25
N ASN A 62 0.04 -10.93 1.57
CA ASN A 62 -0.34 -10.40 2.88
C ASN A 62 -1.87 -10.44 3.07
N HIS A 63 -2.37 -11.30 3.96
CA HIS A 63 -3.80 -11.44 4.21
C HIS A 63 -4.48 -10.16 4.72
N PHE A 64 -3.75 -9.28 5.42
CA PHE A 64 -4.29 -8.01 5.92
C PHE A 64 -4.57 -7.01 4.80
N ILE A 65 -4.17 -7.27 3.55
CA ILE A 65 -4.46 -6.38 2.42
C ILE A 65 -5.96 -6.14 2.24
N ILE A 66 -6.81 -7.12 2.60
CA ILE A 66 -8.27 -6.99 2.56
C ILE A 66 -8.77 -5.88 3.51
N LEU A 67 -8.05 -5.62 4.60
CA LEU A 67 -8.38 -4.53 5.54
C LEU A 67 -7.65 -3.24 5.18
N VAL A 68 -6.35 -3.35 4.88
CA VAL A 68 -5.47 -2.20 4.68
C VAL A 68 -5.81 -1.45 3.39
N ALA A 69 -6.09 -2.15 2.28
CA ALA A 69 -6.38 -1.48 1.02
C ALA A 69 -7.69 -0.67 1.05
N PRO A 70 -8.84 -1.20 1.54
CA PRO A 70 -10.05 -0.40 1.71
C PRO A 70 -9.89 0.76 2.69
N LEU A 71 -9.15 0.55 3.80
CA LEU A 71 -8.86 1.63 4.74
C LEU A 71 -8.05 2.75 4.08
N MET A 72 -7.01 2.40 3.31
CA MET A 72 -6.19 3.38 2.58
C MET A 72 -7.04 4.19 1.59
N LEU A 73 -7.91 3.50 0.85
CA LEU A 73 -8.84 4.13 -0.09
C LEU A 73 -9.78 5.10 0.63
N TYR A 74 -10.37 4.68 1.75
CA TYR A 74 -11.24 5.55 2.56
C TYR A 74 -10.50 6.79 3.08
N LEU A 75 -9.27 6.64 3.57
CA LEU A 75 -8.45 7.75 4.05
C LEU A 75 -8.14 8.76 2.93
N TRP A 76 -7.82 8.29 1.72
CA TRP A 76 -7.63 9.17 0.57
C TRP A 76 -8.93 9.87 0.16
N PHE A 77 -10.05 9.16 0.11
CA PHE A 77 -11.35 9.79 -0.16
C PHE A 77 -11.65 10.89 0.84
N LYS A 78 -11.41 10.65 2.13
CA LYS A 78 -11.59 11.66 3.19
C LYS A 78 -10.65 12.85 3.00
N LEU A 79 -9.36 12.60 2.76
CA LEU A 79 -8.36 13.66 2.55
C LEU A 79 -8.65 14.51 1.29
N ILE A 80 -9.09 13.86 0.22
CA ILE A 80 -9.31 14.54 -1.06
C ILE A 80 -10.64 15.27 -1.05
N LEU A 81 -11.73 14.60 -0.67
CA LEU A 81 -13.10 15.12 -0.83
C LEU A 81 -13.66 15.81 0.41
N LEU A 82 -13.36 15.30 1.61
CA LEU A 82 -13.98 15.80 2.84
C LEU A 82 -13.18 16.96 3.45
N ASP A 83 -11.87 17.00 3.28
CA ASP A 83 -11.03 18.10 3.81
C ASP A 83 -11.25 19.43 3.06
N ASP A 84 -11.69 19.40 1.80
CA ASP A 84 -12.05 20.65 1.08
C ASP A 84 -13.31 21.33 1.64
N THR A 85 -14.15 20.60 2.38
CA THR A 85 -15.41 21.14 2.93
C THR A 85 -15.21 21.92 4.23
N LYS A 86 -14.02 21.82 4.86
CA LYS A 86 -13.71 22.45 6.14
C LYS A 86 -12.79 23.67 6.03
N SER A 87 -12.27 23.96 4.84
CA SER A 87 -11.32 25.06 4.58
C SER A 87 -12.00 26.30 4.01
#